data_AF-A0A2G8PHC0-F1
#
_entry.id   AF-A0A2G8PHC0-F1
#
_cell.length_a   1.000
_cell.length_b   1.000
_cell.length_c   1.000
_cell.angle_alpha   90.00
_cell.angle_beta   90.00
_cell.angle_gamma   90.00
#
_symmetry.space_group_name_H-M   'P 1'
#
loop_
_entity.id
_entity.type
_entity.pdbx_description
1 polymer ?
#
loop_
_entity_poly.entity_id
_entity_poly.type
_entity_poly.pdbx_seq_one_letter_code
_entity_poly.pdbx_strand_id
1 'polypeptide(L)'
;MSAESQLLVASDSFNSGDLFAALLLSLPAGMVGLSLIPKLGSRRLTFDRSFYQILEEHLTPFGIRGRKAYSFRDVQQVVVERSTDSDGDSYFSVKVNLALGEPLLYLGFGSDDSKARAEAEQLGQLLGCPVKLPEATS
;
A
#
# COMPACT_ATOMS: atom_id res chain seq x y z
N MET A 1 -4.03 23.83 -14.47
CA MET A 1 -4.94 22.72 -14.12
C MET A 1 -4.09 21.67 -13.41
N SER A 2 -4.27 21.47 -12.10
CA SER A 2 -3.45 20.54 -11.31
C SER A 2 -3.97 19.12 -11.52
N ALA A 3 -3.13 18.23 -12.04
CA ALA A 3 -3.45 16.81 -12.20
C ALA A 3 -3.03 16.07 -10.92
N GLU A 4 -3.86 16.17 -9.89
CA GLU A 4 -3.69 15.42 -8.64
C GLU A 4 -4.30 14.03 -8.82
N SER A 5 -3.52 12.98 -8.54
CA SER A 5 -4.02 11.61 -8.54
C SER A 5 -4.10 11.10 -7.10
N GLN A 6 -5.23 10.51 -6.72
CA GLN A 6 -5.47 10.02 -5.37
C GLN A 6 -5.66 8.51 -5.40
N LEU A 7 -4.91 7.82 -4.54
CA LEU A 7 -4.97 6.38 -4.39
C LEU A 7 -5.30 6.05 -2.93
N LEU A 8 -6.43 5.38 -2.72
CA LEU A 8 -6.80 4.82 -1.42
C LEU A 8 -6.21 3.42 -1.32
N VAL A 9 -5.41 3.18 -0.28
CA VAL A 9 -4.71 1.91 -0.08
C VAL A 9 -5.11 1.35 1.28
N ALA A 10 -5.50 0.08 1.32
CA ALA A 10 -5.59 -0.63 2.58
C ALA A 10 -4.16 -0.92 3.06
N SER A 11 -3.77 -0.47 4.27
CA SER A 11 -2.47 -0.87 4.81
C SER A 11 -2.53 -2.36 5.17
N ASP A 12 -1.90 -3.20 4.35
CA ASP A 12 -1.53 -4.56 4.73
C ASP A 12 -0.27 -4.51 5.60
N SER A 13 -0.48 -4.30 6.89
CA SER A 13 0.39 -4.78 7.97
C SER A 13 -0.28 -4.54 9.32
N PHE A 14 -1.43 -5.19 9.54
CA PHE A 14 -2.01 -5.21 10.88
C PHE A 14 -1.43 -6.41 11.65
N ASN A 15 -0.41 -6.14 12.47
CA ASN A 15 0.06 -7.11 13.45
C ASN A 15 -1.05 -7.28 14.50
N SER A 16 -1.84 -8.35 14.35
CA SER A 16 -2.99 -8.68 15.19
C SER A 16 -2.63 -8.95 16.66
N GLY A 17 -1.35 -9.00 17.00
CA GLY A 17 -0.85 -9.19 18.36
C GLY A 17 -1.10 -8.03 19.32
N ASP A 18 -1.17 -6.78 18.86
CA ASP A 18 -1.28 -5.61 19.76
C ASP A 18 -2.73 -5.18 20.08
N LEU A 19 -3.74 -5.65 19.32
CA LEU A 19 -5.15 -5.40 19.65
C LEU A 19 -5.66 -6.28 20.80
N PHE A 20 -5.02 -7.42 21.06
CA PHE A 20 -5.37 -8.27 22.19
C PHE A 20 -4.96 -7.67 23.54
N ALA A 21 -3.91 -6.83 23.57
CA ALA A 21 -3.44 -6.21 24.81
C ALA A 21 -4.35 -5.06 25.29
N ALA A 22 -4.99 -4.32 24.37
CA ALA A 22 -5.87 -3.21 24.72
C ALA A 22 -7.30 -3.63 25.10
N LEU A 23 -7.77 -4.81 24.65
CA LEU A 23 -9.13 -5.28 24.93
C LEU A 23 -9.25 -6.09 26.23
N LEU A 24 -8.13 -6.53 26.83
CA LEU A 24 -8.13 -7.42 28.01
C LEU A 24 -8.14 -6.70 29.36
N LEU A 25 -8.00 -5.35 29.41
CA LEU A 25 -7.91 -4.62 30.69
C LEU A 25 -9.19 -3.90 31.14
N SER A 26 -10.29 -3.97 30.38
CA SER A 26 -11.56 -3.40 30.81
C SER A 26 -12.74 -4.07 30.12
N LEU A 27 -13.30 -5.12 30.73
CA LEU A 27 -14.72 -5.24 31.06
C LEU A 27 -15.07 -6.71 31.38
N PRO A 28 -15.96 -6.95 32.37
CA PRO A 28 -16.39 -8.28 32.76
C PRO A 28 -17.29 -8.90 31.70
N ALA A 29 -17.23 -10.23 31.63
CA ALA A 29 -17.92 -11.11 30.71
C ALA A 29 -19.41 -10.76 30.47
N GLY A 30 -19.81 -10.68 29.20
CA GLY A 30 -21.22 -10.69 28.84
C GLY A 30 -21.51 -10.23 27.41
N MET A 31 -21.92 -11.19 26.57
CA MET A 31 -22.71 -11.01 25.35
C MET A 31 -22.02 -10.47 24.07
N VAL A 32 -21.58 -11.43 23.26
CA VAL A 32 -21.97 -11.66 21.85
C VAL A 32 -22.34 -10.43 20.99
N GLY A 33 -21.53 -10.19 19.95
CA GLY A 33 -22.10 -10.05 18.60
C GLY A 33 -21.57 -8.90 17.74
N LEU A 34 -20.91 -9.29 16.65
CA LEU A 34 -20.65 -8.53 15.42
C LEU A 34 -19.61 -7.40 15.47
N SER A 35 -18.35 -7.82 15.41
CA SER A 35 -17.42 -7.48 14.31
C SER A 35 -17.61 -6.15 13.57
N LEU A 36 -17.66 -5.03 14.29
CA LEU A 36 -17.17 -3.76 13.79
C LEU A 36 -15.67 -3.72 14.11
N ILE A 37 -14.88 -4.51 13.40
CA ILE A 37 -13.45 -4.22 13.28
C ILE A 37 -13.42 -3.01 12.35
N PRO A 38 -13.21 -1.77 12.83
CA PRO A 38 -12.93 -0.70 11.89
C PRO A 38 -11.64 -1.14 11.19
N LYS A 39 -11.62 -1.13 9.85
CA LYS A 39 -10.39 -1.31 9.06
C LYS A 39 -9.35 -0.31 9.58
N LEU A 40 -8.56 -0.73 10.56
CA LEU A 40 -7.81 0.17 11.44
C LEU A 40 -6.46 0.44 10.77
N GLY A 41 -6.49 1.28 9.74
CA GLY A 41 -5.31 1.64 8.96
C GLY A 41 -5.64 1.71 7.48
N SER A 42 -6.54 2.60 7.08
CA SER A 42 -6.57 3.01 5.68
C SER A 42 -5.52 4.10 5.52
N ARG A 43 -4.63 3.94 4.54
CA ARG A 43 -3.71 5.02 4.15
C ARG A 43 -4.19 5.60 2.83
N ARG A 44 -4.11 6.91 2.68
CA ARG A 44 -4.36 7.60 1.43
C ARG A 44 -3.04 8.14 0.91
N LEU A 45 -2.71 7.79 -0.32
CA LEU A 45 -1.58 8.37 -1.04
C LEU A 45 -2.13 9.37 -2.04
N THR A 46 -1.68 10.62 -1.95
CA THR A 46 -1.99 11.64 -2.94
C THR A 46 -0.71 12.00 -3.67
N PHE A 47 -0.71 11.84 -4.99
CA PHE A 47 0.40 12.16 -5.85
C PHE A 47 0.17 13.55 -6.45
N ASP A 48 0.98 14.50 -6.01
CA ASP A 48 0.91 15.89 -6.45
C ASP A 48 2.09 16.18 -7.37
N ARG A 49 1.79 16.20 -8.68
CA ARG A 49 2.78 16.52 -9.71
C ARG A 49 3.18 17.99 -9.74
N SER A 50 2.35 18.89 -9.22
CA SER A 50 2.64 20.34 -9.27
C SER A 50 3.78 20.69 -8.33
N PHE A 51 3.89 19.96 -7.22
CA PHE A 51 4.92 20.12 -6.21
C PHE A 51 5.90 18.93 -6.14
N TYR A 52 5.79 17.96 -7.05
CA TYR A 52 6.62 16.75 -7.12
C TYR A 52 6.72 15.98 -5.78
N GLN A 53 5.57 15.80 -5.14
CA GLN A 53 5.48 15.26 -3.79
C GLN A 53 4.34 14.25 -3.64
N ILE A 54 4.56 13.26 -2.78
CA ILE A 54 3.62 12.22 -2.41
C ILE A 54 3.21 12.46 -0.97
N LEU A 55 1.92 12.66 -0.74
CA LEU A 55 1.36 12.82 0.59
C LEU A 55 0.75 11.49 1.05
N GLU A 56 1.29 10.93 2.11
CA GLU A 56 0.75 9.78 2.84
C GLU A 56 -0.07 10.28 4.03
N GLU A 57 -1.36 9.98 4.04
CA GLU A 57 -2.28 10.30 5.12
C GLU A 57 -2.79 9.01 5.78
N HIS A 58 -2.58 8.87 7.09
CA HIS A 58 -3.11 7.76 7.87
C HIS A 58 -4.53 8.11 8.33
N LEU A 59 -5.51 7.41 7.78
CA LEU A 59 -6.92 7.64 8.04
C LEU A 59 -7.40 6.79 9.22
N THR A 60 -8.25 7.41 10.04
CA THR A 60 -9.01 6.77 11.12
C THR A 60 -10.49 7.14 10.97
N PRO A 61 -11.40 6.43 11.66
CA PRO A 61 -12.82 6.79 11.66
C PRO A 61 -13.11 8.24 12.11
N PHE A 62 -12.18 8.87 12.85
CA PHE A 62 -12.31 10.22 13.39
C PHE A 62 -11.56 11.29 12.58
N GLY A 63 -11.02 10.92 11.41
CA GLY A 63 -10.25 11.81 10.54
C GLY A 63 -8.79 11.37 10.36
N ILE A 64 -7.91 12.31 10.06
CA ILE A 64 -6.50 12.03 9.73
C ILE A 64 -5.68 11.98 11.02
N ARG A 65 -5.07 10.83 11.29
CA ARG A 65 -4.21 10.60 12.46
C ARG A 65 -2.78 11.11 12.26
N GLY A 66 -2.30 11.10 11.02
CA GLY A 66 -0.94 11.51 10.70
C GLY A 66 -0.77 11.76 9.21
N ARG A 67 0.21 12.61 8.90
CA ARG A 67 0.60 12.94 7.53
C ARG A 67 2.11 12.82 7.38
N LYS A 68 2.56 12.27 6.27
CA LYS A 68 3.95 12.24 5.88
C LYS A 68 4.06 12.62 4.42
N ALA A 69 5.02 13.49 4.10
CA ALA A 69 5.28 13.89 2.74
C ALA A 69 6.60 13.26 2.29
N TYR A 70 6.61 12.76 1.06
CA TYR A 70 7.80 12.24 0.38
C TYR A 70 8.00 13.04 -0.90
N SER A 71 9.24 13.24 -1.32
CA SER A 71 9.49 13.74 -2.67
C SER A 71 9.35 12.60 -3.67
N PHE A 72 8.95 12.90 -4.90
CA PHE A 72 9.06 11.93 -6.00
C PHE A 72 10.50 11.44 -6.17
N ARG A 73 11.50 12.26 -5.82
CA ARG A 73 12.92 11.90 -5.84
C ARG A 73 13.30 10.85 -4.82
N ASP A 74 12.51 10.71 -3.76
CA ASP A 74 12.72 9.67 -2.76
C ASP A 74 12.27 8.30 -3.27
N VAL A 75 11.51 8.25 -4.36
CA VAL A 75 11.12 7.00 -5.03
C VAL A 75 12.29 6.51 -5.89
N GLN A 76 12.79 5.32 -5.56
CA GLN A 76 13.91 4.73 -6.28
C GLN A 76 13.42 3.99 -7.53
N GLN A 77 12.37 3.17 -7.38
CA GLN A 77 11.87 2.32 -8.45
C GLN A 77 10.46 1.80 -8.16
N VAL A 78 9.73 1.46 -9.23
CA VAL A 78 8.53 0.64 -9.17
C VAL A 78 8.92 -0.79 -9.54
N VAL A 79 8.53 -1.77 -8.74
CA VAL A 79 8.89 -3.18 -8.94
C VAL A 79 7.62 -4.00 -9.11
N VAL A 80 7.57 -4.81 -10.15
CA VAL A 80 6.58 -5.87 -10.29
C VAL A 80 7.19 -7.16 -9.74
N GLU A 81 6.63 -7.69 -8.67
CA GLU A 81 7.05 -8.95 -8.07
C GLU A 81 6.12 -10.08 -8.51
N ARG A 82 6.71 -11.22 -8.83
CA ARG A 82 6.01 -12.49 -9.03
C ARG A 82 6.29 -13.39 -7.83
N SER A 83 5.24 -13.88 -7.19
CA SER A 83 5.30 -14.91 -6.16
C SER A 83 4.54 -16.14 -6.63
N THR A 84 5.10 -17.33 -6.44
CA THR A 84 4.41 -18.59 -6.74
C THR A 84 3.99 -19.22 -5.42
N ASP A 85 2.74 -19.66 -5.31
CA ASP A 85 2.27 -20.38 -4.12
C ASP A 85 2.71 -21.86 -4.15
N SER A 86 2.29 -22.60 -3.11
CA SER A 86 2.62 -24.01 -2.96
C SER A 86 1.94 -24.91 -4.01
N ASP A 87 0.87 -24.43 -4.62
CA ASP A 87 0.08 -25.13 -5.63
C ASP A 87 0.59 -24.85 -7.06
N GLY A 88 1.54 -23.92 -7.20
CA GLY A 88 2.16 -23.53 -8.47
C GLY A 88 1.49 -22.32 -9.12
N ASP A 89 0.50 -21.72 -8.48
CA ASP A 89 -0.18 -20.53 -8.99
C ASP A 89 0.71 -19.30 -8.79
N SER A 90 0.85 -18.50 -9.85
CA SER A 90 1.63 -17.27 -9.85
C SER A 90 0.75 -16.07 -9.52
N TYR A 91 1.23 -15.24 -8.59
CA TYR A 91 0.62 -14.00 -8.18
C TYR A 91 1.58 -12.85 -8.46
N PHE A 92 1.01 -11.72 -8.88
CA PHE A 92 1.72 -10.52 -9.24
C PHE A 92 1.33 -9.40 -8.28
N SER A 93 2.34 -8.64 -7.87
CA SER A 93 2.15 -7.45 -7.05
C SER A 93 3.07 -6.33 -7.53
N VAL A 94 2.63 -5.09 -7.32
CA VAL A 94 3.40 -3.90 -7.66
C VAL A 94 3.80 -3.19 -6.37
N LYS A 95 5.09 -2.92 -6.24
CA LYS A 95 5.69 -2.20 -5.11
C LYS A 95 6.31 -0.90 -5.58
N VAL A 96 6.11 0.18 -4.82
CA VAL A 96 6.84 1.44 -5.00
C VAL A 96 7.86 1.54 -3.88
N ASN A 97 9.14 1.39 -4.23
CA ASN A 97 10.24 1.38 -3.27
C ASN A 97 10.82 2.79 -3.12
N LEU A 98 10.96 3.21 -1.86
CA LEU A 98 11.70 4.42 -1.53
C LEU A 98 13.20 4.12 -1.46
N ALA A 99 14.03 5.16 -1.57
CA ALA A 99 15.48 5.06 -1.42
C ALA A 99 15.90 4.58 -0.03
N LEU A 100 15.09 4.88 0.99
CA LEU A 100 15.31 4.47 2.37
C LEU A 100 13.99 4.05 3.02
N GLY A 101 14.01 2.91 3.72
CA GLY A 101 12.88 2.42 4.51
C GLY A 101 11.99 1.43 3.79
N GLU A 102 10.74 1.34 4.24
CA GLU A 102 9.73 0.42 3.72
C GLU A 102 9.13 0.90 2.39
N PRO A 103 8.58 -0.01 1.57
CA PRO A 103 7.87 0.35 0.36
C PRO A 103 6.67 1.26 0.65
N LEU A 104 6.57 2.35 -0.11
CA LEU A 104 5.51 3.34 0.03
C LEU A 104 4.14 2.76 -0.35
N LEU A 105 4.11 1.90 -1.36
CA LEU A 105 2.90 1.33 -1.92
C LEU A 105 3.11 -0.15 -2.22
N TYR A 106 2.07 -0.94 -1.93
CA TYR A 106 1.92 -2.33 -2.33
C TYR A 106 0.53 -2.50 -2.93
N LEU A 107 0.46 -3.04 -4.14
CA LEU A 107 -0.78 -3.35 -4.85
C LEU A 107 -0.75 -4.81 -5.30
N GLY A 108 -1.70 -5.62 -4.83
CA GLY A 108 -1.87 -7.01 -5.28
C GLY A 108 -2.77 -7.10 -6.51
N PHE A 109 -2.35 -7.87 -7.52
CA PHE A 109 -3.08 -8.07 -8.78
C PHE A 109 -3.55 -9.52 -8.99
N GLY A 110 -3.33 -10.41 -8.03
CA GLY A 110 -3.66 -11.82 -8.21
C GLY A 110 -2.82 -12.42 -9.33
N SER A 111 -3.41 -13.26 -10.19
CA SER A 111 -2.70 -13.90 -11.31
C SER A 111 -2.53 -13.04 -12.57
N ASP A 112 -2.99 -11.79 -12.57
CA ASP A 112 -3.00 -10.93 -13.76
C ASP A 112 -1.69 -10.13 -13.92
N ASP A 113 -0.69 -10.77 -14.54
CA ASP A 113 0.59 -10.15 -14.90
C ASP A 113 0.40 -8.90 -15.77
N SER A 114 -0.49 -8.97 -16.76
CA SER A 114 -0.67 -7.89 -17.73
C SER A 114 -1.14 -6.60 -17.05
N LYS A 115 -2.07 -6.73 -16.10
CA LYS A 115 -2.57 -5.62 -15.31
C LYS A 115 -1.54 -5.09 -14.32
N ALA A 116 -0.78 -5.97 -13.68
CA ALA A 116 0.32 -5.56 -12.79
C ALA A 116 1.39 -4.75 -13.54
N ARG A 117 1.76 -5.18 -14.75
CA ARG A 117 2.72 -4.46 -15.59
C ARG A 117 2.20 -3.11 -16.06
N ALA A 118 0.96 -3.07 -16.54
CA ALA A 118 0.34 -1.82 -16.99
C ALA A 118 0.25 -0.79 -15.85
N GLU A 119 -0.12 -1.22 -14.64
CA GLU A 119 -0.14 -0.33 -13.48
C GLU A 119 1.26 0.14 -13.11
N ALA A 120 2.25 -0.76 -13.10
CA ALA A 120 3.63 -0.41 -12.77
C ALA A 120 4.22 0.59 -13.76
N GLU A 121 3.91 0.45 -15.05
CA GLU A 121 4.29 1.43 -16.09
C GLU A 121 3.63 2.79 -15.86
N GLN A 122 2.32 2.81 -15.56
CA GLN A 122 1.61 4.05 -15.24
C GLN A 122 2.20 4.73 -14.00
N LEU A 123 2.51 3.98 -12.94
CA LEU A 123 3.15 4.50 -11.73
C LEU A 123 4.58 4.99 -12.01
N GLY A 124 5.36 4.26 -12.80
CA GLY A 124 6.70 4.68 -13.23
C GLY A 124 6.67 5.99 -13.99
N GLN A 125 5.73 6.15 -14.93
CA GLN A 125 5.51 7.41 -15.64
C GLN A 125 4.96 8.53 -14.73
N LEU A 126 4.14 8.19 -13.74
CA LEU A 126 3.63 9.14 -12.75
C LEU A 126 4.76 9.75 -11.93
N LEU A 127 5.66 8.88 -11.44
CA LEU A 127 6.73 9.20 -10.50
C LEU A 127 8.04 9.60 -11.20
N GLY A 128 8.17 9.35 -12.50
CA GLY A 128 9.38 9.62 -13.27
C GLY A 128 10.54 8.69 -12.90
N CYS A 129 10.24 7.46 -12.46
CA CYS A 129 11.22 6.50 -11.98
C CYS A 129 11.22 5.21 -12.81
N PRO A 130 12.32 4.44 -12.82
CA PRO A 130 12.38 3.20 -13.58
C PRO A 130 11.42 2.14 -13.03
N VAL A 131 10.94 1.29 -13.94
CA VAL A 131 10.11 0.13 -13.63
C VAL A 131 10.94 -1.15 -13.79
N LYS A 132 10.98 -1.96 -12.74
CA LYS A 132 11.63 -3.27 -12.74
C LYS A 132 10.56 -4.35 -12.88
N LEU A 133 10.59 -5.06 -14.00
CA LEU A 133 9.69 -6.18 -14.29
C LEU A 133 10.24 -7.48 -13.66
N PRO A 134 9.39 -8.48 -13.38
CA PRO A 134 9.86 -9.78 -12.92
C PRO A 134 10.76 -10.37 -14.00
N GLU A 135 11.92 -10.91 -13.59
CA GLU A 135 12.80 -11.63 -14.50
C GLU A 135 12.01 -12.80 -15.11
N ALA A 136 12.09 -12.96 -16.42
CA ALA A 136 11.56 -14.13 -17.08
C ALA A 136 12.38 -15.32 -16.58
N THR A 137 11.80 -16.13 -15.69
CA THR A 137 12.34 -17.45 -15.37
C THR A 137 12.34 -18.27 -16.66
N SER A 138 13.52 -18.35 -17.28
CA SER A 138 13.87 -19.20 -18.42
C SER A 138 13.87 -20.67 -18.04
#